data_AF-A0A3C0AM80-F1
#
_entry.id   AF-A0A3C0AM80-F1
#
_cell.length_a   1.000
_cell.length_b   1.000
_cell.length_c   1.000
_cell.angle_alpha   90.00
_cell.angle_beta   90.00
_cell.angle_gamma   90.00
#
_symmetry.space_group_name_H-M   'P 1'
#
loop_
_entity.id
_entity.type
_entity.pdbx_description
1 polymer ?
#
loop_
_entity_poly.entity_id
_entity_poly.type
_entity_poly.pdbx_seq_one_letter_code
_entity_poly.pdbx_strand_id
1 'polypeptide(L)'
;MMKTFRMILALSLVVVTGFGVQQFAEAQQPQTDGSQRDQLRIAAQQICPVSGQKLGAHGKPIKVKIGKESVYLCCKGCLNSKVNPQHWSTIHANFAKAQHMCPVMKKEL
;
A
#
# COMPACT_ATOMS: atom_id res chain seq x y z
N MET A 1 -72.80 -3.05 -40.25
CA MET A 1 -71.51 -2.65 -40.86
C MET A 1 -70.45 -2.70 -39.76
N MET A 2 -69.54 -3.68 -39.82
CA MET A 2 -68.09 -3.62 -39.48
C MET A 2 -67.72 -2.83 -38.20
N LYS A 3 -67.00 -3.32 -37.18
CA LYS A 3 -65.82 -4.19 -37.23
C LYS A 3 -65.36 -4.47 -35.78
N THR A 4 -65.12 -5.75 -35.49
CA THR A 4 -64.01 -6.27 -34.68
C THR A 4 -63.76 -5.68 -33.28
N PHE A 5 -64.27 -6.41 -32.28
CA PHE A 5 -63.59 -6.72 -31.03
C PHE A 5 -62.06 -6.82 -31.23
N ARG A 6 -61.29 -5.89 -30.68
CA ARG A 6 -59.85 -6.06 -30.46
C ARG A 6 -59.59 -5.97 -28.96
N MET A 7 -59.64 -7.15 -28.37
CA MET A 7 -59.01 -7.58 -27.14
C MET A 7 -57.58 -7.01 -27.07
N ILE A 8 -57.35 -5.99 -26.24
CA ILE A 8 -56.02 -5.57 -25.80
C ILE A 8 -56.00 -5.78 -24.29
N LEU A 9 -55.47 -6.93 -23.87
CA LEU A 9 -55.03 -7.15 -22.50
C LEU A 9 -53.97 -6.07 -22.20
N ALA A 10 -54.33 -5.07 -21.40
CA ALA A 10 -53.36 -4.22 -20.74
C ALA A 10 -52.68 -5.08 -19.66
N LEU A 11 -51.57 -5.72 -20.03
CA LEU A 11 -50.69 -6.43 -19.10
C LEU A 11 -50.01 -5.37 -18.23
N SER A 12 -50.53 -5.17 -17.03
CA SER A 12 -49.97 -4.29 -16.01
C SER A 12 -48.55 -4.72 -15.66
N LEU A 13 -47.55 -4.08 -16.27
CA LEU A 13 -46.14 -4.19 -15.91
C LEU A 13 -45.91 -3.41 -14.60
N VAL A 14 -46.13 -4.07 -13.47
CA VAL A 14 -45.70 -3.57 -12.16
C VAL A 14 -44.43 -4.29 -11.73
N VAL A 15 -43.32 -3.58 -11.93
CA VAL A 15 -42.21 -3.36 -10.98
C VAL A 15 -41.67 -4.59 -10.22
N VAL A 16 -40.52 -5.10 -10.67
CA VAL A 16 -39.41 -5.43 -9.75
C VAL A 16 -38.21 -4.62 -10.22
N THR A 17 -38.16 -3.37 -9.73
CA THR A 17 -36.92 -2.61 -9.64
C THR A 17 -35.88 -3.48 -8.97
N GLY A 18 -34.75 -3.69 -9.65
CA GLY A 18 -33.60 -4.42 -9.12
C GLY A 18 -33.13 -3.77 -7.82
N PHE A 19 -33.62 -4.29 -6.70
CA PHE A 19 -32.91 -4.19 -5.44
C PHE A 19 -31.66 -5.02 -5.63
N GLY A 20 -30.57 -4.29 -5.88
CA GLY A 20 -29.24 -4.84 -5.94
C GLY A 20 -29.04 -5.81 -4.80
N VAL A 21 -28.80 -7.06 -5.16
CA VAL A 21 -27.84 -7.86 -4.42
C VAL A 21 -26.55 -7.06 -4.55
N GLN A 22 -26.34 -6.12 -3.62
CA GLN A 22 -25.04 -5.62 -3.28
C GLN A 22 -24.30 -6.86 -2.78
N GLN A 23 -23.78 -7.60 -3.76
CA GLN A 23 -22.53 -8.29 -3.63
C GLN A 23 -21.59 -7.20 -3.14
N PHE A 24 -21.43 -7.13 -1.82
CA PHE A 24 -20.18 -6.69 -1.21
C PHE A 24 -19.18 -7.70 -1.76
N ALA A 25 -18.77 -7.46 -3.01
CA ALA A 25 -17.56 -7.99 -3.57
C ALA A 25 -16.55 -7.52 -2.56
N GLU A 26 -16.14 -8.46 -1.72
CA GLU A 26 -15.03 -8.36 -0.81
C GLU A 26 -14.01 -7.47 -1.51
N ALA A 27 -13.72 -6.31 -0.93
CA ALA A 27 -12.57 -5.53 -1.32
C ALA A 27 -11.34 -6.34 -0.90
N GLN A 28 -11.12 -7.49 -1.54
CA GLN A 28 -9.86 -8.21 -1.58
C GLN A 28 -8.94 -7.33 -2.41
N GLN A 29 -8.45 -6.28 -1.75
CA GLN A 29 -7.33 -5.49 -2.23
C GLN A 29 -6.21 -6.49 -2.53
N PRO A 30 -5.74 -6.58 -3.79
CA PRO A 30 -4.61 -7.40 -4.14
C PRO A 30 -3.46 -7.09 -3.18
N GLN A 31 -2.66 -8.11 -2.84
CA GLN A 31 -1.50 -8.05 -1.94
C GLN A 31 -0.36 -7.13 -2.46
N THR A 32 -0.66 -6.23 -3.39
CA THR A 32 0.23 -5.30 -4.08
C THR A 32 0.59 -4.08 -3.22
N ASP A 33 -0.33 -3.61 -2.37
CA ASP A 33 -0.10 -2.41 -1.53
C ASP A 33 1.10 -2.61 -0.58
N GLY A 34 1.20 -3.78 0.07
CA GLY A 34 2.33 -4.09 0.95
C GLY A 34 3.67 -4.08 0.23
N SER A 35 3.72 -4.60 -1.01
CA SER A 35 4.94 -4.64 -1.83
C SER A 35 5.37 -3.25 -2.31
N GLN A 36 4.41 -2.43 -2.77
CA GLN A 36 4.70 -1.07 -3.23
C GLN A 36 5.16 -0.18 -2.08
N ARG A 37 4.50 -0.26 -0.91
CA ARG A 37 4.94 0.45 0.30
C ARG A 37 6.34 0.03 0.72
N ASP A 38 6.66 -1.26 0.63
CA ASP A 38 8.00 -1.75 0.95
C ASP A 38 9.05 -1.22 -0.02
N GLN A 39 8.77 -1.17 -1.33
CA GLN A 39 9.68 -0.59 -2.32
C GLN A 39 9.95 0.90 -2.05
N LEU A 40 8.90 1.69 -1.77
CA LEU A 40 9.05 3.11 -1.41
C LEU A 40 9.88 3.29 -0.14
N ARG A 41 9.63 2.48 0.89
CA ARG A 41 10.41 2.56 2.14
C ARG A 41 11.85 2.10 1.97
N ILE A 42 12.13 1.10 1.14
CA ILE A 42 13.50 0.69 0.80
C ILE A 42 14.23 1.84 0.09
N ALA A 43 13.57 2.46 -0.88
CA ALA A 43 14.12 3.60 -1.61
C ALA A 43 14.38 4.81 -0.70
N ALA A 44 13.48 5.09 0.24
CA ALA A 44 13.64 6.14 1.23
C ALA A 44 14.71 5.81 2.28
N GLN A 45 14.86 4.54 2.70
CA GLN A 45 15.86 4.16 3.70
C GLN A 45 17.28 4.24 3.14
N GLN A 46 17.47 3.83 1.87
CA GLN A 46 18.72 3.81 1.09
C GLN A 46 19.82 2.86 1.60
N ILE A 47 20.13 2.86 2.90
CA ILE A 47 21.26 2.12 3.48
C ILE A 47 20.85 1.07 4.52
N CYS A 48 21.71 0.08 4.73
CA CYS A 48 21.57 -0.91 5.78
C CYS A 48 21.91 -0.31 7.16
N PRO A 49 21.08 -0.48 8.20
CA PRO A 49 21.33 0.06 9.55
C PRO A 49 22.54 -0.60 10.23
N VAL A 50 22.95 -1.78 9.77
CA VAL A 50 24.11 -2.51 10.29
C VAL A 50 25.37 -2.08 9.53
N SER A 51 25.46 -2.38 8.23
CA SER A 51 26.71 -2.21 7.46
C SER A 51 26.88 -0.84 6.82
N GLY A 52 25.83 -0.01 6.72
CA GLY A 52 25.85 1.26 5.99
C GLY A 52 25.84 1.11 4.46
N GLN A 53 25.90 -0.12 3.93
CA GLN A 53 25.86 -0.37 2.50
C GLN A 53 24.48 -0.14 1.90
N LYS A 54 24.44 0.18 0.60
CA LYS A 54 23.20 0.44 -0.14
C LYS A 54 22.27 -0.78 -0.17
N LEU A 55 21.00 -0.57 0.13
CA LEU A 55 19.96 -1.60 -0.02
C LEU A 55 19.81 -1.98 -1.50
N GLY A 56 19.67 -3.28 -1.77
CA GLY A 56 19.60 -3.82 -3.13
C GLY A 56 20.94 -4.29 -3.69
N ALA A 57 22.08 -3.84 -3.14
CA ALA A 57 23.40 -4.28 -3.61
C ALA A 57 23.70 -5.76 -3.35
N HIS A 58 22.98 -6.39 -2.42
CA HIS A 58 23.14 -7.79 -2.02
C HIS A 58 21.87 -8.62 -2.29
N GLY A 59 21.07 -8.21 -3.27
CA GLY A 59 19.78 -8.81 -3.58
C GLY A 59 18.62 -8.14 -2.83
N LYS A 60 17.49 -8.85 -2.73
CA LYS A 60 16.26 -8.30 -2.14
C LYS A 60 16.47 -7.97 -0.66
N PRO A 61 16.25 -6.71 -0.23
CA PRO A 61 16.36 -6.33 1.17
C PRO A 61 15.39 -7.11 2.05
N ILE A 62 15.81 -7.38 3.29
CA ILE A 62 15.06 -8.17 4.26
C ILE A 62 14.38 -7.22 5.23
N LYS A 63 13.04 -7.22 5.23
CA LYS A 63 12.25 -6.44 6.18
C LYS A 63 12.37 -7.03 7.58
N VAL A 64 12.70 -6.19 8.56
CA VAL A 64 12.81 -6.55 9.97
C VAL A 64 12.13 -5.50 10.84
N LYS A 65 11.78 -5.87 12.07
CA LYS A 65 11.25 -4.96 13.07
C LYS A 65 12.32 -4.68 14.12
N ILE A 66 12.68 -3.41 14.32
CA ILE A 66 13.62 -2.96 15.35
C ILE A 66 12.84 -2.02 16.28
N GLY A 67 12.62 -2.46 17.52
CA GLY A 67 11.69 -1.78 18.43
C GLY A 67 10.27 -1.72 17.82
N LYS A 68 9.80 -0.51 17.55
CA LYS A 68 8.46 -0.26 16.94
C LYS A 68 8.53 -0.03 15.43
N GLU A 69 9.71 0.07 14.83
CA GLU A 69 9.90 0.47 13.44
C GLU A 69 10.17 -0.72 12.53
N SER A 70 9.63 -0.67 11.31
CA SER A 70 10.00 -1.58 10.22
C SER A 70 11.06 -0.95 9.34
N VAL A 71 12.21 -1.62 9.26
CA VAL A 71 13.38 -1.25 8.45
C VAL A 71 13.86 -2.43 7.62
N TYR A 72 14.81 -2.21 6.72
CA TYR A 72 15.32 -3.24 5.82
C TYR A 72 16.81 -3.47 6.01
N LEU A 73 17.24 -4.73 5.99
CA LEU A 73 18.64 -5.12 5.98
C LEU A 73 19.09 -5.46 4.56
N CYS A 74 20.36 -5.23 4.25
CA CYS A 74 20.89 -5.55 2.93
C CYS A 74 21.02 -7.07 2.70
N CYS A 75 21.25 -7.88 3.74
CA CYS A 75 21.49 -9.31 3.62
C CYS A 75 21.18 -10.08 4.93
N LYS A 76 21.17 -11.42 4.85
CA LYS A 76 20.93 -12.31 6.01
C LYS A 76 21.99 -12.18 7.10
N GLY A 77 23.24 -11.85 6.74
CA GLY A 77 24.33 -11.69 7.72
C GLY A 77 24.09 -10.56 8.72
N CYS A 78 23.25 -9.58 8.37
CA CYS A 78 22.92 -8.46 9.26
C CYS A 78 21.86 -8.79 10.32
N LEU A 79 21.16 -9.94 10.24
CA LEU A 79 19.99 -10.23 11.09
C LEU A 79 20.29 -10.23 12.59
N ASN A 80 21.47 -10.72 12.99
CA ASN A 80 21.88 -10.84 14.39
C ASN A 80 22.99 -9.83 14.77
N SER A 81 23.18 -8.80 13.94
CA SER A 81 24.21 -7.80 14.15
C SER A 81 23.63 -6.56 14.86
N LYS A 82 24.47 -5.84 15.60
CA LYS A 82 24.06 -4.58 16.24
C LYS A 82 23.86 -3.50 15.17
N VAL A 83 22.78 -2.73 15.32
CA VAL A 83 22.56 -1.50 14.56
C VAL A 83 23.63 -0.49 14.94
N ASN A 84 24.17 0.19 13.93
CA ASN A 84 25.08 1.30 14.16
C ASN A 84 24.26 2.60 14.40
N PRO A 85 24.48 3.34 15.50
CA PRO A 85 23.74 4.57 15.81
C PRO A 85 23.85 5.65 14.73
N GLN A 86 25.00 5.77 14.06
CA GLN A 86 25.20 6.75 13.00
C GLN A 86 24.37 6.41 11.77
N HIS A 87 24.38 5.14 11.34
CA HIS A 87 23.53 4.69 10.24
C HIS A 87 22.05 4.85 10.57
N TRP A 88 21.67 4.61 11.83
CA TRP A 88 20.31 4.84 12.31
C TRP A 88 19.90 6.31 12.14
N SER A 89 20.75 7.25 12.57
CA SER A 89 20.51 8.69 12.37
C SER A 89 20.38 9.05 10.89
N THR A 90 21.25 8.53 10.03
CA THR A 90 21.19 8.77 8.57
C THR A 90 19.88 8.24 7.98
N ILE A 91 19.43 7.05 8.37
CA ILE A 91 18.16 6.48 7.91
C ILE A 91 16.97 7.39 8.26
N HIS A 92 16.96 7.95 9.47
CA HIS A 92 15.89 8.87 9.90
C HIS A 92 15.91 10.18 9.11
N ALA A 93 17.09 10.71 8.83
CA ALA A 93 17.25 11.87 7.96
C ALA A 93 16.75 11.57 6.53
N ASN A 94 17.05 10.38 5.99
CA ASN A 94 16.57 9.98 4.67
C ASN A 94 15.04 9.86 4.63
N PHE A 95 14.43 9.29 5.68
CA PHE A 95 12.97 9.25 5.78
C PHE A 95 12.34 10.63 5.90
N ALA A 96 12.90 11.53 6.69
CA ALA A 96 12.43 12.91 6.78
C ALA A 96 12.50 13.59 5.41
N LYS A 97 13.65 13.51 4.72
CA LYS A 97 13.81 14.06 3.38
C LYS A 97 12.82 13.49 2.37
N ALA A 98 12.53 12.19 2.45
CA ALA A 98 11.58 11.52 1.55
C ALA A 98 10.12 11.99 1.74
N GLN A 99 9.77 12.57 2.88
CA GLN A 99 8.46 13.17 3.08
C GLN A 99 8.29 14.49 2.29
N HIS A 100 9.40 15.11 1.85
CA HIS A 100 9.52 16.39 1.15
C HIS A 100 8.92 17.58 1.92
N MET A 101 7.68 17.48 2.37
CA MET A 101 6.96 18.47 3.16
C MET A 101 6.64 17.95 4.56
N CYS A 102 6.89 18.77 5.58
CA CYS A 102 6.45 18.52 6.94
C CYS A 102 4.94 18.80 7.06
N PRO A 103 4.09 17.82 7.38
CA PRO A 103 2.65 18.04 7.50
C PRO A 103 2.27 18.92 8.72
N VAL A 104 3.12 18.94 9.75
CA VAL A 104 2.90 19.75 10.97
C VAL A 104 3.31 21.20 10.75
N MET A 105 4.53 21.42 10.23
CA MET A 105 5.07 22.77 10.01
C MET A 105 4.64 23.39 8.68
N LYS A 106 4.04 22.61 7.77
CA LYS A 106 3.62 23.03 6.42
C LYS A 106 4.74 23.67 5.58
N LYS A 107 5.96 23.15 5.69
CA LYS A 107 7.15 23.60 4.94
C LYS A 107 8.04 22.43 4.53
N GLU A 108 8.98 22.66 3.61
CA GLU A 108 9.99 21.67 3.21
C GLU A 108 10.89 21.28 4.40
N LEU A 109 11.32 20.01 4.43
CA LEU A 109 12.13 19.41 5.51
C LEU A 109 13.63 19.56 5.30
#